data_AF-A0A7L2BTN3-F1
#
_entry.id   AF-A0A7L2BTN3-F1
#
_cell.length_a   1.000
_cell.length_b   1.000
_cell.length_c   1.000
_cell.angle_alpha   90.00
_cell.angle_beta   90.00
_cell.angle_gamma   90.00
#
_symmetry.space_group_name_H-M   'P 1'
#
loop_
_entity.id
_entity.type
_entity.pdbx_description
1 polymer ?
#
loop_
_entity_poly.entity_id
_entity_poly.type
_entity_poly.pdbx_seq_one_letter_code
_entity_poly.pdbx_strand_id
1 'polypeptide(L)'
;DTRLHVFTLDYDYVQIPYEVTLWILLASFAKIGFHIFDRLPRLMPESCILIAIGALVGAIIFVSHHKSPPVMNTSIYFLYLLPPIILEEGYFMPTRPFFENFGSILWWSLLGSLLNSFGIGLSLYGVCQIEAFGLSDLNLLQNLLFGSMISAVDPVAALVVFEEASVNEQLYMMIFGESLLNDGITVVSFFLLLVLP
;
A
#
# COMPACT_ATOMS: atom_id res chain seq x y z
N ASP A 1 -3.88 12.93 56.00
CA ASP A 1 -4.27 12.03 54.90
C ASP A 1 -4.07 12.67 53.54
N THR A 2 -2.82 12.66 53.06
CA THR A 2 -2.46 13.08 51.70
C THR A 2 -2.44 11.84 50.80
N ARG A 3 -3.52 11.59 50.06
CA ARG A 3 -3.55 10.55 49.02
C ARG A 3 -2.67 11.02 47.85
N LEU A 4 -1.44 10.52 47.79
CA LEU A 4 -0.55 10.64 46.63
C LEU A 4 -1.21 9.97 45.43
N HIS A 5 -1.64 10.77 44.45
CA HIS A 5 -2.02 10.27 43.13
C HIS A 5 -0.73 9.88 42.38
N VAL A 6 -0.31 8.62 42.53
CA VAL A 6 0.93 8.07 41.92
C VAL A 6 0.78 7.84 40.41
N PHE A 7 -0.44 7.95 39.86
CA PHE A 7 -0.73 7.73 38.44
C PHE A 7 -1.55 8.90 37.89
N THR A 8 -0.90 9.81 37.17
CA THR A 8 -1.55 10.81 36.32
C THR A 8 -1.45 10.33 34.88
N LEU A 9 -2.50 9.67 34.39
CA LEU A 9 -2.62 9.29 32.98
C LEU A 9 -2.91 10.56 32.19
N ASP A 10 -1.86 11.15 31.60
CA ASP A 10 -1.99 12.28 30.68
C ASP A 10 -2.40 11.74 29.29
N TYR A 11 -3.68 11.39 29.18
CA TYR A 11 -4.24 10.69 28.02
C TYR A 11 -4.03 11.48 26.72
N ASP A 12 -4.08 12.81 26.79
CA ASP A 12 -3.90 13.70 25.63
C ASP A 12 -2.50 13.59 25.00
N TYR A 13 -1.47 13.27 25.80
CA TYR A 13 -0.11 13.06 25.29
C TYR A 13 0.10 11.67 24.68
N VAL A 14 -0.53 10.64 25.26
CA VAL A 14 -0.30 9.23 24.88
C VAL A 14 -1.35 8.71 23.89
N GLN A 15 -2.42 9.46 23.63
CA GLN A 15 -3.51 9.05 22.75
C GLN A 15 -3.03 8.58 21.37
N ILE A 16 -2.15 9.36 20.74
CA ILE A 16 -1.67 9.07 19.38
C ILE A 16 -0.90 7.75 19.31
N PRO A 17 0.21 7.53 20.06
CA PRO A 17 0.92 6.27 20.00
C PRO A 17 0.08 5.08 20.50
N TYR A 18 -0.81 5.30 21.48
CA TYR A 18 -1.72 4.27 21.98
C TYR A 18 -2.71 3.79 20.91
N GLU A 19 -3.37 4.71 20.21
CA GLU A 19 -4.30 4.34 19.14
C GLU A 19 -3.59 3.63 17.99
N VAL A 20 -2.42 4.13 17.54
CA VAL A 20 -1.62 3.46 16.49
C VAL A 20 -1.27 2.03 16.89
N THR A 21 -0.80 1.83 18.13
CA THR A 21 -0.44 0.50 18.64
C THR A 21 -1.66 -0.42 18.70
N LEU A 22 -2.82 0.10 19.10
CA LEU A 22 -4.07 -0.66 19.15
C LEU A 22 -4.51 -1.11 17.76
N TRP A 23 -4.43 -0.24 16.76
CA TRP A 23 -4.76 -0.59 15.37
C TRP A 23 -3.80 -1.63 14.79
N ILE A 24 -2.50 -1.50 15.03
CA ILE A 24 -1.50 -2.50 14.62
C ILE A 24 -1.79 -3.84 15.29
N LEU A 25 -2.06 -3.83 16.59
CA LEU A 25 -2.36 -5.04 17.37
C LEU A 25 -3.65 -5.71 16.88
N LEU A 26 -4.69 -4.94 16.54
CA LEU A 26 -5.92 -5.46 15.94
C LEU A 26 -5.65 -6.09 14.58
N ALA A 27 -4.83 -5.47 13.73
CA ALA A 27 -4.42 -6.03 12.44
C ALA A 27 -3.60 -7.32 12.63
N SER A 28 -2.68 -7.36 13.60
CA SER A 28 -1.90 -8.56 13.93
C SER A 28 -2.81 -9.71 14.44
N PHE A 29 -3.78 -9.42 15.30
CA PHE A 29 -4.74 -10.41 15.76
C PHE A 29 -5.63 -10.92 14.62
N ALA A 30 -6.06 -10.03 13.71
CA ALA A 30 -6.79 -10.44 12.51
C ALA A 30 -5.93 -11.40 11.66
N LYS A 31 -4.65 -11.06 11.43
CA LYS A 31 -3.69 -11.91 10.70
C LYS A 31 -3.52 -13.28 11.34
N ILE A 32 -3.33 -13.35 12.66
CA ILE A 32 -3.24 -14.61 13.40
C ILE A 32 -4.54 -15.41 13.29
N GLY A 33 -5.69 -14.75 13.42
CA GLY A 33 -7.01 -15.37 13.26
C GLY A 33 -7.17 -16.01 11.89
N PHE A 34 -6.76 -15.33 10.81
CA PHE A 34 -6.83 -15.87 9.46
C PHE A 34 -5.93 -17.08 9.24
N HIS A 35 -4.74 -17.08 9.84
CA HIS A 35 -3.82 -18.21 9.75
C HIS A 35 -4.34 -19.45 10.51
N ILE A 36 -5.20 -19.27 11.52
CA ILE A 36 -5.87 -20.38 12.23
C ILE A 36 -7.03 -20.96 11.40
N PHE A 37 -7.61 -20.18 10.48
CA PHE A 37 -8.66 -20.64 9.57
C PHE A 37 -8.06 -21.11 8.23
N ASP A 38 -7.54 -22.35 8.20
CA ASP A 38 -6.89 -23.03 7.04
C ASP A 38 -7.67 -23.05 5.70
N ARG A 39 -8.92 -22.58 5.70
CA ARG A 39 -9.82 -22.57 4.53
C ARG A 39 -9.86 -21.24 3.79
N LEU A 40 -9.59 -20.12 4.45
CA LEU A 40 -9.76 -18.77 3.88
C LEU A 40 -8.63 -18.36 2.90
N PRO A 41 -7.34 -18.59 3.21
CA PRO A 41 -6.22 -18.18 2.34
C PRO A 41 -6.21 -18.87 0.97
N ARG A 42 -6.89 -20.02 0.86
CA ARG A 42 -6.99 -20.79 -0.38
C ARG A 42 -7.91 -20.17 -1.43
N LEU A 43 -8.79 -19.24 -1.02
CA LEU A 43 -9.82 -18.64 -1.88
C LEU A 43 -9.52 -17.19 -2.24
N MET A 44 -8.87 -16.42 -1.35
CA MET A 44 -8.55 -15.01 -1.58
C MET A 44 -7.20 -14.62 -0.95
N PRO A 45 -6.42 -13.70 -1.57
CA PRO A 45 -5.21 -13.13 -0.98
C PRO A 45 -5.49 -12.45 0.36
N GLU A 46 -4.51 -12.50 1.28
CA GLU A 46 -4.62 -11.91 2.62
C GLU A 46 -4.99 -10.41 2.57
N SER A 47 -4.40 -9.66 1.64
CA SER A 47 -4.63 -8.22 1.46
C SER A 47 -6.10 -7.90 1.16
N CYS A 48 -6.79 -8.71 0.36
CA CYS A 48 -8.20 -8.50 0.02
C CYS A 48 -9.10 -8.61 1.26
N ILE A 49 -8.80 -9.58 2.13
CA ILE A 49 -9.58 -9.82 3.35
C ILE A 49 -9.34 -8.68 4.36
N LEU A 50 -8.09 -8.23 4.51
CA LEU A 50 -7.75 -7.10 5.35
C LEU A 50 -8.43 -5.80 4.88
N ILE A 51 -8.47 -5.55 3.57
CA ILE A 51 -9.22 -4.41 2.98
C ILE A 51 -10.71 -4.53 3.28
N ALA A 52 -11.30 -5.72 3.14
CA ALA A 52 -12.72 -5.94 3.44
C ALA A 52 -13.05 -5.70 4.93
N ILE A 53 -12.20 -6.17 5.86
CA ILE A 53 -12.34 -5.87 7.29
C ILE A 53 -12.22 -4.38 7.55
N GLY A 54 -11.21 -3.72 6.98
CA GLY A 54 -11.00 -2.28 7.12
C GLY A 54 -12.22 -1.48 6.64
N ALA A 55 -12.79 -1.86 5.49
CA ALA A 55 -14.01 -1.26 4.95
C ALA A 55 -15.22 -1.49 5.87
N LEU A 56 -15.39 -2.69 6.42
CA LEU A 56 -16.48 -3.01 7.35
C LEU A 56 -16.35 -2.19 8.64
N VAL A 57 -15.16 -2.12 9.23
CA VAL A 57 -14.89 -1.30 10.42
C VAL A 57 -15.13 0.18 10.12
N GLY A 58 -14.67 0.68 8.96
CA GLY A 58 -14.92 2.04 8.50
C GLY A 58 -16.42 2.35 8.36
N ALA A 59 -17.20 1.42 7.81
CA ALA A 59 -18.65 1.55 7.68
C ALA A 59 -19.35 1.58 9.06
N ILE A 60 -18.93 0.75 10.02
CA ILE A 60 -19.48 0.77 11.39
C ILE A 60 -19.21 2.12 12.07
N ILE A 61 -17.99 2.66 11.93
CA ILE A 61 -17.62 3.97 12.50
C ILE A 61 -18.45 5.07 11.84
N PHE A 62 -18.61 5.03 10.52
CA PHE A 62 -19.43 5.98 9.76
C PHE A 62 -20.88 5.99 10.24
N VAL A 63 -21.50 4.82 10.42
CA VAL A 63 -22.88 4.68 10.92
C VAL A 63 -23.00 5.12 12.38
N SER A 64 -21.95 4.93 13.19
CA SER A 64 -21.97 5.26 14.61
C SER A 64 -21.80 6.76 14.90
N HIS A 65 -21.64 7.62 13.89
CA HIS A 65 -21.40 9.08 14.03
C HIS A 65 -20.27 9.46 14.99
N HIS A 66 -19.35 8.55 15.28
CA HIS A 66 -18.19 8.85 16.12
C HIS A 66 -17.18 9.64 15.30
N LYS A 67 -16.50 10.60 15.95
CA LYS A 67 -15.43 11.39 15.32
C LYS A 67 -14.40 10.44 14.72
N SER A 68 -14.01 10.66 13.47
CA SER A 68 -13.01 9.83 12.79
C SER A 68 -11.77 9.66 13.67
N PRO A 69 -11.24 8.43 13.81
CA PRO A 69 -10.11 8.18 14.69
C PRO A 69 -8.87 8.98 14.26
N PRO A 70 -8.14 9.61 15.21
CA PRO A 70 -6.96 10.45 14.96
C PRO A 70 -5.88 9.83 14.08
N VAL A 71 -5.74 8.50 14.07
CA VAL A 71 -4.70 7.76 13.33
C VAL A 71 -4.80 7.89 11.80
N MET A 72 -5.90 8.40 11.26
CA MET A 72 -6.10 8.60 9.82
C MET A 72 -5.50 9.90 9.28
N ASN A 73 -4.56 10.51 10.01
CA ASN A 73 -3.82 11.67 9.51
C ASN A 73 -2.58 11.21 8.71
N THR A 74 -2.39 11.77 7.52
CA THR A 74 -1.25 11.55 6.64
C THR A 74 0.09 11.64 7.39
N SER A 75 0.24 12.61 8.30
CA SER A 75 1.48 12.78 9.06
C SER A 75 1.79 11.59 9.97
N ILE A 76 0.77 10.98 10.58
CA ILE A 76 0.95 9.81 11.46
C ILE A 76 1.34 8.59 10.62
N TYR A 77 0.72 8.40 9.45
CA TYR A 77 1.10 7.34 8.51
C TYR A 77 2.58 7.43 8.10
N PHE A 78 3.03 8.59 7.63
CA PHE A 78 4.41 8.78 7.18
C PHE A 78 5.44 8.66 8.31
N LEU A 79 5.08 9.03 9.55
CA LEU A 79 6.01 9.03 10.68
C LEU A 79 6.05 7.69 11.45
N TYR A 80 4.93 6.97 11.54
CA TYR A 80 4.83 5.77 12.38
C TYR A 80 4.64 4.47 11.60
N LEU A 81 3.89 4.48 10.49
CA LEU A 81 3.56 3.26 9.74
C LEU A 81 4.57 3.00 8.62
N LEU A 82 4.92 4.02 7.84
CA LEU A 82 5.79 3.87 6.68
C LEU A 82 7.22 3.43 7.03
N PRO A 83 7.92 3.99 8.05
CA PRO A 83 9.32 3.64 8.30
C PRO A 83 9.54 2.17 8.69
N PRO A 84 8.73 1.55 9.57
CA PRO A 84 8.82 0.12 9.84
C PRO A 84 8.57 -0.76 8.60
N ILE A 85 7.60 -0.40 7.74
CA ILE A 85 7.29 -1.15 6.52
C ILE A 85 8.49 -1.15 5.57
N ILE A 86 9.05 0.03 5.27
CA ILE A 86 10.22 0.15 4.39
C ILE A 86 11.44 -0.57 4.99
N LEU A 87 11.59 -0.52 6.32
CA LEU A 87 12.68 -1.22 7.00
C LEU A 87 12.54 -2.74 6.88
N GLU A 88 11.34 -3.29 7.03
CA GLU A 88 11.07 -4.72 6.86
C GLU A 88 11.39 -5.18 5.43
N GLU A 89 10.86 -4.48 4.42
CA GLU A 89 11.13 -4.74 3.01
C GLU A 89 12.63 -4.66 2.67
N GLY A 90 13.32 -3.63 3.19
CA GLY A 90 14.75 -3.45 2.99
C GLY A 90 15.62 -4.46 3.75
N TYR A 91 15.17 -4.95 4.91
CA TYR A 91 15.91 -5.92 5.73
C TYR A 91 15.86 -7.33 5.14
N PHE A 92 14.71 -7.75 4.62
CA PHE A 92 14.54 -9.07 3.99
C PHE A 92 15.01 -9.11 2.53
N MET A 93 15.43 -7.98 1.95
CA MET A 93 15.96 -7.91 0.60
C MET A 93 17.32 -8.64 0.47
N PRO A 94 17.44 -9.65 -0.40
CA PRO A 94 18.72 -10.30 -0.68
C PRO A 94 19.60 -9.40 -1.56
N THR A 95 20.54 -8.73 -0.92
CA THR A 95 21.35 -7.65 -1.52
C THR A 95 22.24 -8.08 -2.69
N ARG A 96 22.95 -9.21 -2.59
CA ARG A 96 23.90 -9.65 -3.65
C ARG A 96 23.25 -9.85 -5.02
N PRO A 97 22.24 -10.72 -5.20
CA PRO A 97 21.63 -10.94 -6.51
C PRO A 97 20.85 -9.72 -7.03
N PHE A 98 20.36 -8.86 -6.13
CA PHE A 98 19.75 -7.58 -6.49
C PHE A 98 20.75 -6.64 -7.14
N PHE A 99 21.92 -6.41 -6.51
CA PHE A 99 22.93 -5.49 -7.03
C PHE A 99 23.62 -6.01 -8.30
N GLU A 100 23.71 -7.33 -8.48
CA GLU A 100 24.23 -7.93 -9.72
C GLU A 100 23.32 -7.67 -10.92
N ASN A 101 21.99 -7.60 -10.72
CA ASN A 101 20.99 -7.39 -11.78
C ASN A 101 20.36 -5.99 -11.76
N PHE A 102 20.89 -5.07 -10.95
CA PHE A 102 20.28 -3.76 -10.68
C PHE A 102 19.94 -2.97 -11.93
N GLY A 103 20.82 -2.98 -12.94
CA GLY A 103 20.59 -2.28 -14.20
C GLY A 103 19.37 -2.80 -14.96
N SER A 104 19.20 -4.11 -15.03
CA SER A 104 18.03 -4.73 -15.66
C SER A 104 16.76 -4.44 -14.87
N ILE A 105 16.81 -4.54 -13.54
CA ILE A 105 15.69 -4.24 -12.64
C ILE A 105 15.24 -2.78 -12.82
N LEU A 106 16.18 -1.84 -12.82
CA LEU A 106 15.88 -0.42 -12.98
C LEU A 106 15.26 -0.11 -14.35
N TRP A 107 15.76 -0.75 -15.41
CA TRP A 107 15.20 -0.57 -16.76
C TRP A 107 13.76 -1.08 -16.85
N TRP A 108 13.50 -2.27 -16.34
CA TRP A 108 12.16 -2.86 -16.31
C TRP A 108 11.21 -2.10 -15.39
N SER A 109 11.68 -1.68 -14.21
CA SER A 109 10.87 -0.90 -13.27
C SER A 109 10.52 0.46 -13.85
N LEU A 110 11.49 1.20 -14.41
CA LEU A 110 11.22 2.53 -14.95
C LEU A 110 10.32 2.48 -16.19
N LEU A 111 10.68 1.68 -17.20
CA LEU A 111 9.88 1.61 -18.43
C LEU A 111 8.54 0.93 -18.19
N GLY A 112 8.52 -0.15 -17.41
CA GLY A 112 7.29 -0.87 -17.07
C GLY A 112 6.31 0.02 -16.35
N SER A 113 6.75 0.74 -15.32
CA SER A 113 5.89 1.65 -14.56
C SER A 113 5.41 2.83 -15.40
N LEU A 114 6.27 3.42 -16.24
CA LEU A 114 5.85 4.50 -17.14
C LEU A 114 4.81 4.01 -18.16
N LEU A 115 5.06 2.88 -18.82
CA LEU A 115 4.12 2.32 -19.79
C LEU A 115 2.81 1.89 -19.12
N ASN A 116 2.86 1.36 -17.90
CA ASN A 116 1.66 0.99 -17.14
C ASN A 116 0.84 2.23 -16.78
N SER A 117 1.49 3.25 -16.19
CA SER A 117 0.86 4.53 -15.84
C SER A 117 0.22 5.22 -17.04
N PHE A 118 0.97 5.39 -18.15
CA PHE A 118 0.43 5.98 -19.38
C PHE A 118 -0.64 5.10 -20.02
N GLY A 119 -0.47 3.78 -20.02
CA GLY A 119 -1.45 2.84 -20.58
C GLY A 119 -2.79 2.90 -19.85
N ILE A 120 -2.77 2.88 -18.51
CA ILE A 120 -3.97 3.02 -17.68
C ILE A 120 -4.58 4.42 -17.87
N GLY A 121 -3.77 5.48 -17.79
CA GLY A 121 -4.27 6.86 -17.91
C GLY A 121 -4.88 7.17 -19.29
N LEU A 122 -4.23 6.73 -20.38
CA LEU A 122 -4.74 6.93 -21.73
C LEU A 122 -5.94 6.04 -22.04
N SER A 123 -5.95 4.79 -21.55
CA SER A 123 -7.11 3.91 -21.74
C SER A 123 -8.35 4.45 -21.01
N LEU A 124 -8.20 4.95 -19.78
CA LEU A 124 -9.27 5.61 -19.04
C LEU A 124 -9.76 6.87 -19.75
N TYR A 125 -8.83 7.69 -20.26
CA TYR A 125 -9.20 8.84 -21.07
C TYR A 125 -9.98 8.44 -22.32
N GLY A 126 -9.56 7.38 -23.01
CA GLY A 126 -10.27 6.82 -24.17
C GLY A 126 -11.70 6.37 -23.83
N VAL A 127 -11.90 5.74 -22.67
CA VAL A 127 -13.24 5.34 -22.18
C VAL A 127 -14.09 6.58 -21.84
N CYS A 128 -13.50 7.62 -21.25
CA CYS A 128 -14.21 8.85 -20.93
C CYS A 128 -14.71 9.62 -22.17
N GLN A 129 -14.05 9.44 -23.32
CA GLN A 129 -14.47 10.02 -24.59
C GLN A 129 -15.69 9.33 -25.22
N ILE A 130 -16.10 8.18 -24.70
CA ILE A 130 -17.30 7.49 -25.18
C ILE A 130 -18.51 8.18 -24.55
N GLU A 131 -19.32 8.86 -25.38
CA GLU A 131 -20.50 9.64 -24.95
C GLU A 131 -21.49 8.86 -24.07
N ALA A 132 -21.49 7.52 -24.14
CA ALA A 132 -22.33 6.65 -23.31
C ALA A 132 -22.03 6.73 -21.80
N PHE A 133 -20.82 7.15 -21.40
CA PHE A 133 -20.45 7.23 -19.98
C PHE A 133 -20.70 8.61 -19.35
N GLY A 134 -20.95 9.65 -20.16
CA GLY A 134 -21.25 11.00 -19.65
C GLY A 134 -20.13 11.62 -18.77
N LEU A 135 -18.89 11.18 -18.92
CA LEU A 135 -17.72 11.58 -18.10
C LEU A 135 -16.83 12.62 -18.81
N SER A 136 -17.42 13.50 -19.62
CA SER A 136 -16.70 14.47 -20.46
C SER A 136 -15.91 15.54 -19.69
N ASP A 137 -16.11 15.65 -18.38
CA ASP A 137 -15.47 16.65 -17.53
C ASP A 137 -14.06 16.24 -17.05
N LEU A 138 -13.67 14.96 -17.25
CA LEU A 138 -12.37 14.46 -16.80
C LEU A 138 -11.27 14.80 -17.79
N ASN A 139 -10.31 15.61 -17.33
CA ASN A 139 -9.17 16.00 -18.14
C ASN A 139 -8.15 14.86 -18.26
N LEU A 140 -7.36 14.85 -19.34
CA LEU A 140 -6.31 13.86 -19.56
C LEU A 140 -5.34 13.78 -18.36
N LEU A 141 -5.03 14.93 -17.75
CA LEU A 141 -4.17 15.00 -16.58
C LEU A 141 -4.73 14.25 -15.38
N GLN A 142 -6.05 14.32 -15.13
CA GLN A 142 -6.69 13.62 -14.01
C GLN A 142 -6.63 12.10 -14.21
N ASN A 143 -6.85 11.64 -15.44
CA ASN A 143 -6.73 10.22 -15.78
C ASN A 143 -5.28 9.73 -15.68
N LEU A 144 -4.29 10.54 -16.08
CA LEU A 144 -2.87 10.22 -15.92
C LEU A 144 -2.43 10.21 -14.45
N LEU A 145 -2.91 11.15 -13.62
CA LEU A 145 -2.65 11.16 -12.19
C LEU A 145 -3.17 9.88 -11.52
N PHE A 146 -4.37 9.46 -11.89
CA PHE A 146 -4.95 8.20 -11.43
C PHE A 146 -4.17 6.98 -11.94
N GLY A 147 -3.80 6.98 -13.22
CA GLY A 147 -2.96 5.93 -13.83
C GLY A 147 -1.61 5.80 -13.13
N SER A 148 -0.98 6.91 -12.78
CA SER A 148 0.25 6.92 -11.99
C SER A 148 0.03 6.31 -10.62
N MET A 149 -1.01 6.71 -9.88
CA MET A 149 -1.30 6.21 -8.54
C MET A 149 -1.50 4.68 -8.51
N ILE A 150 -2.11 4.10 -9.54
CA ILE A 150 -2.42 2.66 -9.61
C ILE A 150 -1.29 1.86 -10.29
N SER A 151 -0.30 2.54 -10.88
CA SER A 151 0.82 1.87 -11.55
C SER A 151 1.74 1.11 -10.57
N ALA A 152 1.77 1.48 -9.30
CA ALA A 152 2.47 0.74 -8.25
C ALA A 152 1.78 -0.61 -8.04
N VAL A 153 2.49 -1.70 -8.34
CA VAL A 153 1.97 -3.07 -8.24
C VAL A 153 2.68 -3.78 -7.09
N ASP A 154 1.90 -4.40 -6.21
CA ASP A 154 2.38 -5.28 -5.15
C ASP A 154 2.40 -6.75 -5.65
N PRO A 155 3.58 -7.39 -5.78
CA PRO A 155 3.72 -8.72 -6.32
C PRO A 155 3.61 -9.81 -5.24
N VAL A 156 3.33 -9.49 -3.97
CA VAL A 156 3.40 -10.44 -2.84
C VAL A 156 2.68 -11.76 -3.13
N ALA A 157 1.47 -11.70 -3.69
CA ALA A 157 0.72 -12.91 -4.03
C ALA A 157 1.38 -13.73 -5.16
N ALA A 158 1.98 -13.07 -6.16
CA ALA A 158 2.66 -13.73 -7.26
C ALA A 158 4.01 -14.32 -6.83
N LEU A 159 4.74 -13.63 -5.95
CA LEU A 159 6.01 -14.10 -5.40
C LEU A 159 5.84 -15.39 -4.60
N VAL A 160 4.81 -15.49 -3.75
CA VAL A 160 4.49 -16.70 -2.98
C VAL A 160 4.27 -17.90 -3.91
N VAL A 161 3.52 -17.73 -4.99
CA VAL A 161 3.27 -18.80 -5.97
C VAL A 161 4.55 -19.19 -6.71
N PHE A 162 5.42 -18.24 -7.04
CA PHE A 162 6.69 -18.54 -7.70
C PHE A 162 7.69 -19.24 -6.78
N GLU A 163 7.68 -18.95 -5.48
CA GLU A 163 8.47 -19.67 -4.50
C GLU A 163 8.01 -21.13 -4.39
N GLU A 164 6.70 -21.39 -4.30
CA GLU A 164 6.13 -22.74 -4.32
C GLU A 164 6.47 -23.51 -5.60
N ALA A 165 6.51 -22.82 -6.74
CA ALA A 165 6.84 -23.39 -8.04
C ALA A 165 8.36 -23.62 -8.26
N SER A 166 9.22 -23.32 -7.27
CA SER A 166 10.68 -23.46 -7.37
C SER A 166 11.28 -22.70 -8.57
N VAL A 167 10.82 -21.47 -8.79
CA VAL A 167 11.27 -20.60 -9.89
C VAL A 167 12.72 -20.14 -9.67
N ASN A 168 13.42 -19.83 -10.75
CA ASN A 168 14.79 -19.32 -10.72
C ASN A 168 14.91 -18.05 -9.84
N GLU A 169 15.86 -18.05 -8.91
CA GLU A 169 16.17 -16.93 -8.01
C GLU A 169 16.34 -15.60 -8.76
N GLN A 170 16.90 -15.61 -9.98
CA GLN A 170 17.08 -14.40 -10.79
C GLN A 170 15.74 -13.77 -11.20
N LEU A 171 14.73 -14.58 -11.53
CA LEU A 171 13.42 -14.07 -11.92
C LEU A 171 12.65 -13.56 -10.70
N TYR A 172 12.74 -14.28 -9.58
CA TYR A 172 12.22 -13.82 -8.30
C TYR A 172 12.78 -12.44 -7.94
N MET A 173 14.09 -12.28 -8.05
CA MET A 173 14.77 -11.01 -7.76
C MET A 173 14.41 -9.89 -8.72
N MET A 174 14.18 -10.21 -9.98
CA MET A 174 13.78 -9.22 -10.98
C MET A 174 12.39 -8.66 -10.68
N ILE A 175 11.43 -9.52 -10.35
CA ILE A 175 10.05 -9.13 -10.03
C ILE A 175 10.00 -8.39 -8.68
N PHE A 176 10.63 -8.95 -7.64
CA PHE A 176 10.71 -8.29 -6.33
C PHE A 176 11.36 -6.90 -6.43
N GLY A 177 12.48 -6.80 -7.14
CA GLY A 177 13.17 -5.53 -7.34
C GLY A 177 12.40 -4.53 -8.19
N GLU A 178 11.63 -5.00 -9.18
CA GLU A 178 10.78 -4.15 -10.02
C GLU A 178 9.72 -3.46 -9.17
N SER A 179 9.01 -4.21 -8.33
CA SER A 179 7.98 -3.68 -7.44
C SER A 179 8.54 -2.76 -6.36
N LEU A 180 9.69 -3.12 -5.76
CA LEU A 180 10.34 -2.27 -4.74
C LEU A 180 10.74 -0.90 -5.32
N LEU A 181 11.23 -0.85 -6.55
CA LEU A 181 11.58 0.41 -7.21
C LEU A 181 10.35 1.14 -7.78
N ASN A 182 9.33 0.42 -8.24
CA ASN A 182 8.10 0.96 -8.83
C ASN A 182 7.37 1.87 -7.84
N ASP A 183 7.31 1.52 -6.55
CA ASP A 183 6.70 2.38 -5.51
C ASP A 183 7.30 3.79 -5.49
N GLY A 184 8.64 3.89 -5.54
CA GLY A 184 9.33 5.18 -5.59
C GLY A 184 9.10 5.92 -6.91
N ILE A 185 9.17 5.22 -8.03
CA ILE A 185 8.98 5.79 -9.38
C ILE A 185 7.55 6.32 -9.55
N THR A 186 6.57 5.61 -9.03
CA THR A 186 5.15 5.99 -9.05
C THR A 186 4.90 7.27 -8.26
N VAL A 187 5.48 7.42 -7.07
CA VAL A 187 5.38 8.66 -6.28
C VAL A 187 6.00 9.83 -7.05
N VAL A 188 7.19 9.65 -7.63
CA VAL A 188 7.85 10.70 -8.43
C VAL A 188 7.03 11.05 -9.68
N SER A 189 6.47 10.06 -10.37
CA SER A 189 5.63 10.26 -11.55
C SER A 189 4.35 11.02 -11.22
N PHE A 190 3.73 10.71 -10.08
CA PHE A 190 2.55 11.42 -9.58
C PHE A 190 2.87 12.88 -9.30
N PHE A 191 3.97 13.17 -8.58
CA PHE A 191 4.39 14.54 -8.30
C PHE A 191 4.77 15.30 -9.58
N LEU A 192 5.42 14.64 -10.54
CA LEU A 192 5.77 15.23 -11.83
C LEU A 192 4.52 15.69 -12.59
N LEU A 193 3.51 14.81 -12.68
CA LEU A 193 2.23 15.13 -13.32
C LEU A 193 1.46 16.21 -12.54
N LEU A 194 1.53 16.22 -11.22
CA LEU A 194 0.83 17.21 -10.41
C LEU A 194 1.39 18.64 -10.61
N VAL A 195 2.68 18.76 -10.91
CA VAL A 195 3.34 20.05 -11.21
C VAL A 195 3.07 20.50 -12.65
N LEU A 196 2.63 19.61 -13.53
CA LEU A 196 2.23 19.96 -14.89
C LEU A 196 0.89 20.73 -14.85
N PRO A 197 0.80 21.94 -15.44
CA PRO A 197 -0.37 22.82 -15.37
C PRO A 197 -1.57 22.32 -16.19
#